data_AF-A0A849A4Z7-F1
#
_entry.id   AF-A0A849A4Z7-F1
#
_cell.length_a   1.000
_cell.length_b   1.000
_cell.length_c   1.000
_cell.angle_alpha   90.00
_cell.angle_beta   90.00
_cell.angle_gamma   90.00
#
_symmetry.space_group_name_H-M   'P 1'
#
loop_
_entity.id
_entity.type
_entity.pdbx_description
1 polymer ?
#
loop_
_entity_poly.entity_id
_entity_poly.type
_entity_poly.pdbx_seq_one_letter_code
_entity_poly.pdbx_strand_id
1 'polypeptide(L)'
;MVYNERRRSSPALFAGIVAGLGGAAAIVGAVLPWISTTGEGGRIGISGLGSITGSQLGGSNLNDLIAIGGVGSYRPGLVGLVAGIITVLLGIGIVLAAAGGVRGSRPWRWVSLPLLLLGVLTAGWGLWRTFAPGTAAGVLAAGDAAAGAGPVVSAIGGVLMLVAGGWLLSGRADPAPVTRRSAGIQR
;
A
#
# COMPACT_ATOMS: atom_id res chain seq x y z
N MET A 1 43.82 8.50 11.19
CA MET A 1 42.50 8.74 11.79
C MET A 1 41.43 8.40 10.76
N VAL A 2 40.89 7.18 10.80
CA VAL A 2 39.77 6.78 9.93
C VAL A 2 38.51 7.37 10.54
N TYR A 3 37.98 8.42 9.91
CA TYR A 3 36.72 9.02 10.34
C TYR A 3 35.63 7.96 10.09
N ASN A 4 35.19 7.32 11.16
CA ASN A 4 34.05 6.41 11.16
C ASN A 4 32.81 7.29 10.95
N GLU A 5 32.55 7.68 9.70
CA GLU A 5 31.28 8.30 9.29
C GLU A 5 30.20 7.28 9.62
N ARG A 6 29.64 7.39 10.83
CA ARG A 6 28.37 6.75 11.17
C ARG A 6 27.43 7.14 10.05
N ARG A 7 27.06 6.18 9.20
CA ARG A 7 25.98 6.31 8.23
C ARG A 7 24.75 6.74 9.02
N ARG A 8 24.55 8.04 9.20
CA ARG A 8 23.27 8.56 9.68
C ARG A 8 22.28 8.10 8.64
N SER A 9 21.41 7.17 9.03
CA SER A 9 20.33 6.68 8.19
C SER A 9 19.61 7.90 7.62
N SER A 10 19.70 8.08 6.31
CA SER A 10 19.11 9.24 5.65
C SER A 10 17.62 9.28 5.99
N PRO A 11 17.04 10.41 6.42
CA PRO A 11 15.61 10.52 6.70
C PRO A 11 14.73 10.17 5.49
N ALA A 12 15.27 10.23 4.26
CA ALA A 12 14.63 9.71 3.06
C ALA A 12 14.59 8.18 3.01
N LEU A 13 15.60 7.48 3.56
CA LEU A 13 15.65 6.02 3.63
C LEU A 13 14.49 5.47 4.47
N PHE A 14 14.19 6.12 5.60
CA PHE A 14 13.03 5.77 6.43
C PHE A 14 11.73 5.85 5.62
N ALA A 15 11.48 6.98 4.95
CA ALA A 15 10.28 7.15 4.14
C ALA A 15 10.20 6.12 3.00
N GLY A 16 11.33 5.80 2.35
CA GLY A 16 11.39 4.78 1.31
C GLY A 16 11.06 3.38 1.82
N ILE A 17 11.60 2.99 2.99
CA ILE A 17 11.29 1.71 3.64
C ILE A 17 9.83 1.64 4.04
N VAL A 18 9.30 2.68 4.69
CA VAL A 18 7.89 2.73 5.12
C VAL A 18 6.94 2.68 3.92
N ALA A 19 7.25 3.41 2.84
CA ALA A 19 6.51 3.31 1.59
C ALA A 19 6.55 1.88 1.02
N GLY A 20 7.74 1.27 0.94
CA GLY A 20 7.90 -0.10 0.47
C GLY A 20 7.07 -1.11 1.27
N LEU A 21 7.09 -1.01 2.61
CA LEU A 21 6.28 -1.85 3.50
C LEU A 21 4.78 -1.59 3.31
N GLY A 22 4.36 -0.33 3.17
CA GLY A 22 2.97 0.03 2.89
C GLY A 22 2.47 -0.55 1.56
N GLY A 23 3.30 -0.47 0.52
CA GLY A 23 3.00 -1.07 -0.78
C GLY A 23 2.92 -2.59 -0.73
N ALA A 24 3.88 -3.24 -0.07
CA ALA A 24 3.89 -4.68 0.12
C ALA A 24 2.67 -5.17 0.91
N ALA A 25 2.29 -4.48 1.99
CA ALA A 25 1.09 -4.76 2.76
C ALA A 25 -0.17 -4.64 1.88
N ALA A 26 -0.28 -3.60 1.04
CA ALA A 26 -1.41 -3.45 0.13
C ALA A 26 -1.52 -4.60 -0.89
N ILE A 27 -0.38 -5.08 -1.43
CA ILE A 27 -0.32 -6.25 -2.33
C ILE A 27 -0.75 -7.52 -1.61
N VAL A 28 -0.21 -7.79 -0.41
CA VAL A 28 -0.60 -8.95 0.39
C VAL A 28 -2.09 -8.87 0.74
N GLY A 29 -2.58 -7.70 1.14
CA GLY A 29 -4.00 -7.46 1.41
C GLY A 29 -4.89 -7.81 0.22
N ALA A 30 -4.46 -7.54 -1.01
CA ALA A 30 -5.22 -7.84 -2.22
C ALA A 30 -5.47 -9.36 -2.44
N VAL A 31 -4.53 -10.21 -2.01
CA VAL A 31 -4.63 -11.67 -2.20
C VAL A 31 -5.21 -12.41 -0.99
N LEU A 32 -5.30 -11.76 0.17
CA LEU A 32 -5.96 -12.31 1.36
C LEU A 32 -7.48 -12.38 1.18
N PRO A 33 -8.21 -13.12 2.05
CA PRO A 33 -9.67 -13.10 2.09
C PRO A 33 -10.21 -11.68 2.34
N TRP A 34 -11.09 -11.20 1.46
CA TRP A 34 -11.83 -9.95 1.63
C TRP A 34 -13.22 -10.16 2.21
N ILE A 35 -13.84 -11.29 1.89
CA ILE A 35 -15.09 -11.73 2.49
C ILE A 35 -14.83 -13.07 3.16
N SER A 36 -15.46 -13.23 4.33
CA SER A 36 -15.61 -14.51 5.00
C SER A 36 -17.09 -14.78 5.24
N THR A 37 -17.53 -15.99 4.94
CA THR A 37 -18.91 -16.44 5.18
C THR A 37 -18.92 -17.89 5.70
N THR A 38 -20.04 -18.35 6.22
CA THR A 38 -20.24 -19.72 6.67
C THR A 38 -20.93 -20.53 5.58
N GLY A 39 -20.41 -21.72 5.25
CA GLY A 39 -21.06 -22.69 4.38
C GLY A 39 -21.10 -24.08 5.01
N GLU A 40 -21.67 -25.04 4.28
CA GLU A 40 -21.92 -26.41 4.76
C GLU A 40 -20.67 -27.16 5.26
N GLY A 41 -19.46 -26.72 4.86
CA GLY A 41 -18.17 -27.29 5.26
C GLY A 41 -17.35 -26.44 6.23
N GLY A 42 -17.90 -25.34 6.76
CA GLY A 42 -17.21 -24.40 7.66
C GLY A 42 -17.01 -23.01 7.06
N ARG A 43 -15.92 -22.35 7.43
CA ARG A 43 -15.68 -20.94 7.09
C ARG A 43 -15.07 -20.82 5.68
N ILE A 44 -15.81 -20.18 4.78
CA ILE A 44 -15.42 -19.92 3.41
C ILE A 44 -14.77 -18.53 3.33
N GLY A 45 -13.63 -18.44 2.65
CA GLY A 45 -12.92 -17.19 2.40
C GLY A 45 -12.89 -16.88 0.91
N ILE A 46 -13.27 -15.67 0.52
CA ILE A 46 -13.17 -15.18 -0.86
C ILE A 46 -12.09 -14.09 -0.90
N SER A 47 -11.02 -14.32 -1.65
CA SER A 47 -9.91 -13.37 -1.79
C SER A 47 -10.32 -12.09 -2.52
N GLY A 48 -9.51 -11.04 -2.41
CA GLY A 48 -9.75 -9.77 -3.11
C GLY A 48 -9.74 -9.86 -4.64
N LEU A 49 -9.27 -10.98 -5.19
CA LEU A 49 -9.27 -11.29 -6.63
C LEU A 49 -10.32 -12.36 -7.01
N GLY A 50 -11.11 -12.83 -6.04
CA GLY A 50 -12.20 -13.78 -6.24
C GLY A 50 -11.85 -15.25 -6.02
N SER A 51 -10.66 -15.61 -5.57
CA SER A 51 -10.34 -17.02 -5.26
C SER A 51 -11.12 -17.49 -4.03
N ILE A 52 -11.73 -18.68 -4.12
CA ILE A 52 -12.52 -19.28 -3.04
C ILE A 52 -11.66 -20.31 -2.29
N THR A 53 -11.72 -20.26 -0.96
CA THR A 53 -11.02 -21.15 -0.03
C THR A 53 -11.98 -21.70 1.03
N GLY A 54 -11.73 -22.90 1.55
CA GLY A 54 -12.48 -23.46 2.68
C GLY A 54 -13.85 -24.07 2.34
N SER A 55 -14.08 -24.51 1.10
CA SER A 55 -15.32 -25.18 0.69
C SER A 55 -15.04 -26.29 -0.34
N GLN A 56 -16.09 -27.04 -0.73
CA GLN A 56 -16.04 -27.96 -1.87
C GLN A 56 -15.78 -27.25 -3.21
N LEU A 57 -16.03 -25.93 -3.28
CA LEU A 57 -15.65 -25.05 -4.40
C LEU A 57 -14.26 -24.42 -4.20
N GLY A 58 -13.47 -24.92 -3.23
CA GLY A 58 -12.11 -24.45 -2.98
C GLY A 58 -11.22 -24.65 -4.19
N GLY A 59 -10.49 -23.60 -4.59
CA GLY A 59 -9.66 -23.59 -5.80
C GLY A 59 -10.38 -23.04 -7.04
N SER A 60 -11.70 -22.86 -7.00
CA SER A 60 -12.46 -22.15 -8.03
C SER A 60 -12.38 -20.63 -7.87
N ASN A 61 -12.64 -19.89 -8.95
CA ASN A 61 -12.75 -18.44 -8.92
C ASN A 61 -14.23 -18.01 -8.90
N LEU A 62 -14.60 -17.13 -7.97
CA LEU A 62 -15.93 -16.54 -7.88
C LEU A 62 -16.33 -15.84 -9.18
N ASN A 63 -15.37 -15.24 -9.91
CA ASN A 63 -15.68 -14.59 -11.18
C ASN A 63 -16.13 -15.59 -12.25
N ASP A 64 -15.66 -16.84 -12.21
CA ASP A 64 -16.11 -17.89 -13.14
C ASP A 64 -17.54 -18.32 -12.80
N LEU A 65 -17.88 -18.37 -11.50
CA LEU A 65 -19.24 -18.64 -11.04
C LEU A 65 -20.21 -17.50 -11.40
N ILE A 66 -19.76 -16.25 -11.26
CA ILE A 66 -20.52 -15.06 -11.68
C ILE A 66 -20.72 -15.04 -13.20
N ALA A 67 -19.76 -15.53 -13.99
CA ALA A 67 -19.89 -15.54 -15.45
C ALA A 67 -21.00 -16.47 -15.97
N ILE A 68 -21.47 -17.43 -15.16
CA ILE A 68 -22.51 -18.40 -15.54
C ILE A 68 -23.94 -17.85 -15.35
N GLY A 69 -24.12 -16.76 -14.59
CA GLY A 69 -25.47 -16.21 -14.37
C GLY A 69 -25.58 -14.94 -13.52
N GLY A 70 -24.47 -14.28 -13.22
CA GLY A 70 -24.41 -13.04 -12.45
C GLY A 70 -24.02 -11.82 -13.30
N VAL A 71 -23.98 -10.65 -12.66
CA VAL A 71 -23.61 -9.38 -13.30
C VAL A 71 -22.37 -8.81 -12.63
N GLY A 72 -21.31 -8.57 -13.42
CA GLY A 72 -20.11 -7.84 -12.98
C GLY A 72 -18.88 -8.72 -12.69
N SER A 73 -17.94 -8.18 -11.91
CA SER A 73 -16.73 -8.89 -11.49
C SER A 73 -16.38 -8.54 -10.05
N TYR A 74 -16.00 -9.54 -9.27
CA TYR A 74 -15.58 -9.38 -7.90
C TYR A 74 -14.06 -9.27 -7.82
N ARG A 75 -13.56 -8.02 -7.81
CA ARG A 75 -12.12 -7.71 -7.71
C ARG A 75 -11.81 -6.54 -6.76
N PRO A 76 -12.34 -6.53 -5.52
CA PRO A 76 -12.11 -5.40 -4.61
C PRO A 76 -10.64 -5.25 -4.18
N GLY A 77 -9.83 -6.30 -4.27
CA GLY A 77 -8.38 -6.26 -4.01
C GLY A 77 -7.58 -5.51 -5.07
N LEU A 78 -8.15 -5.23 -6.25
CA LEU A 78 -7.44 -4.60 -7.36
C LEU A 78 -6.91 -3.20 -7.01
N VAL A 79 -7.67 -2.44 -6.21
CA VAL A 79 -7.26 -1.11 -5.74
C VAL A 79 -5.96 -1.20 -4.94
N GLY A 80 -5.90 -2.11 -3.96
CA GLY A 80 -4.71 -2.33 -3.13
C GLY A 80 -3.54 -2.89 -3.92
N LEU A 81 -3.79 -3.75 -4.92
CA LEU A 81 -2.76 -4.32 -5.78
C LEU A 81 -2.07 -3.23 -6.63
N VAL A 82 -2.85 -2.42 -7.35
CA VAL A 82 -2.31 -1.38 -8.24
C VAL A 82 -1.60 -0.30 -7.41
N ALA A 83 -2.24 0.18 -6.35
CA ALA A 83 -1.64 1.17 -5.46
C ALA A 83 -0.37 0.63 -4.78
N GLY A 84 -0.38 -0.64 -4.41
CA GLY A 84 0.75 -1.33 -3.79
C GLY A 84 1.95 -1.42 -4.72
N ILE A 85 1.76 -1.86 -5.97
CA ILE A 85 2.83 -1.95 -6.97
C ILE A 85 3.48 -0.58 -7.21
N ILE A 86 2.66 0.45 -7.44
CA ILE A 86 3.17 1.82 -7.67
C ILE A 86 3.96 2.29 -6.44
N THR A 87 3.41 2.09 -5.24
CA THR A 87 4.06 2.48 -3.98
C THR A 87 5.39 1.75 -3.76
N VAL A 88 5.47 0.45 -4.03
CA VAL A 88 6.73 -0.32 -3.92
C VAL A 88 7.79 0.27 -4.85
N LEU A 89 7.44 0.55 -6.11
CA LEU A 89 8.37 1.16 -7.07
C LEU A 89 8.85 2.53 -6.60
N LEU A 90 7.96 3.37 -6.06
CA LEU A 90 8.33 4.66 -5.46
C LEU A 90 9.26 4.47 -4.25
N GLY A 91 8.96 3.52 -3.37
CA GLY A 91 9.78 3.20 -2.19
C GLY A 91 11.19 2.76 -2.58
N ILE A 92 11.32 1.85 -3.55
CA ILE A 92 12.61 1.43 -4.11
C ILE A 92 13.36 2.62 -4.69
N GLY A 93 12.69 3.46 -5.48
CA GLY A 93 13.29 4.67 -6.05
C GLY A 93 13.83 5.62 -4.99
N ILE A 94 13.09 5.83 -3.89
CA ILE A 94 13.53 6.64 -2.75
C ILE A 94 14.75 6.01 -2.06
N VAL A 95 14.71 4.71 -1.78
CA VAL A 95 15.81 3.99 -1.12
C VAL A 95 17.08 4.06 -1.96
N LEU A 96 17.00 3.78 -3.26
CA LEU A 96 18.15 3.82 -4.17
C LEU A 96 18.73 5.24 -4.28
N ALA A 97 17.88 6.25 -4.41
CA ALA A 97 18.33 7.64 -4.48
C ALA A 97 18.94 8.13 -3.16
N ALA A 98 18.44 7.66 -2.01
CA ALA A 98 19.00 7.98 -0.69
C ALA A 98 20.32 7.23 -0.41
N ALA A 99 20.45 5.98 -0.86
CA ALA A 99 21.64 5.15 -0.66
C ALA A 99 22.77 5.46 -1.65
N GLY A 100 22.44 5.84 -2.88
CA GLY A 100 23.39 6.14 -3.95
C GLY A 100 24.17 7.45 -3.77
N GLY A 101 23.97 8.17 -2.66
CA GLY A 101 24.75 9.37 -2.35
C GLY A 101 24.60 10.50 -3.37
N VAL A 102 23.48 10.54 -4.11
CA VAL A 102 23.21 11.58 -5.12
C VAL A 102 23.07 12.91 -4.39
N ARG A 103 24.20 13.61 -4.23
CA ARG A 103 24.31 14.95 -3.66
C ARG A 103 23.77 15.94 -4.69
N GLY A 104 22.47 16.15 -4.65
CA GLY A 104 21.77 17.10 -5.48
C GLY A 104 20.35 17.23 -4.97
N SER A 105 19.92 18.47 -4.73
CA SER A 105 18.61 18.85 -4.19
C SER A 105 17.47 18.19 -4.97
N ARG A 106 17.04 17.00 -4.55
CA ARG A 106 15.84 16.38 -5.07
C ARG A 106 14.71 16.74 -4.13
N PRO A 107 13.77 17.62 -4.53
CA PRO A 107 12.61 17.89 -3.71
C PRO A 107 11.73 16.63 -3.69
N TRP A 108 11.80 15.88 -2.59
CA TRP A 108 11.01 14.66 -2.38
C TRP A 108 9.50 14.90 -2.35
N ARG A 109 9.11 16.18 -2.30
CA ARG A 109 7.73 16.69 -2.33
C ARG A 109 6.95 16.27 -3.57
N TRP A 110 7.60 16.01 -4.72
CA TRP A 110 6.89 15.48 -5.89
C TRP A 110 6.46 14.03 -5.71
N VAL A 111 7.23 13.25 -4.94
CA VAL A 111 6.93 11.85 -4.65
C VAL A 111 5.96 11.70 -3.49
N SER A 112 5.83 12.72 -2.62
CA SER A 112 4.84 12.68 -1.54
C SER A 112 3.41 12.71 -2.05
N LEU A 113 3.12 13.44 -3.13
CA LEU A 113 1.77 13.55 -3.68
C LEU A 113 1.18 12.19 -4.09
N PRO A 114 1.83 11.36 -4.94
CA PRO A 114 1.28 10.04 -5.28
C PRO A 114 1.19 9.13 -4.05
N LEU A 115 2.13 9.18 -3.09
CA LEU A 115 2.03 8.41 -1.84
C LEU A 115 0.80 8.80 -1.02
N LEU A 116 0.49 10.10 -0.94
CA LEU A 116 -0.68 10.59 -0.22
C LEU A 116 -1.98 10.18 -0.93
N LEU A 117 -2.05 10.36 -2.25
CA LEU A 117 -3.25 9.99 -3.04
C LEU A 117 -3.52 8.48 -2.98
N LEU A 118 -2.48 7.65 -3.22
CA LEU A 118 -2.59 6.21 -3.13
C LEU A 118 -2.87 5.74 -1.70
N GLY A 119 -2.30 6.43 -0.70
CA GLY A 119 -2.55 6.18 0.71
C GLY A 119 -4.01 6.43 1.09
N VAL A 120 -4.58 7.58 0.72
CA VAL A 120 -6.00 7.89 0.97
C VAL A 120 -6.89 6.88 0.25
N LEU A 121 -6.62 6.60 -1.02
CA LEU A 121 -7.41 5.66 -1.80
C LEU A 121 -7.40 4.26 -1.18
N THR A 122 -6.21 3.75 -0.84
CA THR A 122 -6.06 2.38 -0.29
C THR A 122 -6.60 2.28 1.13
N ALA A 123 -6.34 3.28 1.97
CA ALA A 123 -6.83 3.33 3.35
C ALA A 123 -8.36 3.47 3.38
N GLY A 124 -8.91 4.42 2.63
CA GLY A 124 -10.35 4.65 2.54
C GLY A 124 -11.09 3.44 1.97
N TRP A 125 -10.57 2.85 0.90
CA TRP A 125 -11.16 1.65 0.31
C TRP A 125 -11.11 0.44 1.26
N GLY A 126 -9.97 0.18 1.90
CA GLY A 126 -9.81 -0.90 2.86
C GLY A 126 -10.72 -0.73 4.10
N LEU A 127 -10.79 0.48 4.66
CA LEU A 127 -11.67 0.79 5.78
C LEU A 127 -13.15 0.63 5.39
N TRP A 128 -13.56 1.18 4.25
CA TRP A 128 -14.92 1.05 3.77
C TRP A 128 -15.32 -0.43 3.63
N ARG A 129 -14.44 -1.27 3.06
CA ARG A 129 -14.70 -2.71 2.87
C ARG A 129 -14.57 -3.53 4.15
N THR A 130 -13.96 -2.98 5.20
CA THR A 130 -13.95 -3.57 6.55
C THR A 130 -15.31 -3.43 7.22
N PHE A 131 -15.96 -2.27 7.09
CA PHE A 131 -17.29 -2.04 7.67
C PHE A 131 -18.44 -2.47 6.75
N ALA A 132 -18.21 -2.47 5.45
CA ALA A 132 -19.15 -2.88 4.42
C ALA A 132 -18.50 -3.92 3.48
N PRO A 133 -18.32 -5.18 3.94
CA PRO A 133 -17.74 -6.25 3.14
C PRO A 133 -18.55 -6.60 1.88
N GLY A 134 -19.82 -6.17 1.82
CA GLY A 134 -20.69 -6.22 0.65
C GLY A 134 -21.20 -7.63 0.31
N THR A 135 -21.86 -7.76 -0.83
CA THR A 135 -22.63 -8.95 -1.24
C THR A 135 -21.90 -9.86 -2.22
N ALA A 136 -20.58 -9.77 -2.32
CA ALA A 136 -19.77 -10.51 -3.32
C ALA A 136 -20.37 -10.43 -4.74
N ALA A 137 -20.69 -9.22 -5.22
CA ALA A 137 -21.34 -8.97 -6.51
C ALA A 137 -22.71 -9.67 -6.67
N GLY A 138 -23.50 -9.73 -5.59
CA GLY A 138 -24.87 -10.27 -5.59
C GLY A 138 -24.95 -11.78 -5.37
N VAL A 139 -23.82 -12.46 -5.19
CA VAL A 139 -23.77 -13.91 -4.88
C VAL A 139 -24.12 -14.19 -3.42
N LEU A 140 -23.82 -13.25 -2.50
CA LEU A 140 -24.17 -13.36 -1.09
C LEU A 140 -25.29 -12.38 -0.76
N ALA A 141 -26.23 -12.77 0.12
CA ALA A 141 -27.23 -11.84 0.60
C ALA A 141 -26.59 -10.80 1.54
N ALA A 142 -27.27 -9.67 1.73
CA ALA A 142 -26.81 -8.64 2.65
C ALA A 142 -26.84 -9.19 4.10
N GLY A 143 -25.69 -9.16 4.78
CA GLY A 143 -25.54 -9.67 6.15
C GLY A 143 -24.84 -11.03 6.25
N ASP A 144 -24.74 -11.79 5.14
CA ASP A 144 -24.12 -13.13 5.14
C ASP A 144 -22.58 -13.09 5.08
N ALA A 145 -22.03 -11.90 4.82
CA ALA A 145 -20.61 -11.66 4.66
C ALA A 145 -20.03 -10.89 5.84
N ALA A 146 -18.98 -11.42 6.44
CA ALA A 146 -18.08 -10.71 7.32
C ALA A 146 -16.82 -10.25 6.58
N ALA A 147 -16.19 -9.18 7.04
CA ALA A 147 -14.91 -8.75 6.50
C ALA A 147 -13.81 -9.77 6.81
N GLY A 148 -13.01 -10.10 5.79
CA GLY A 148 -11.78 -10.85 5.97
C GLY A 148 -10.60 -9.97 6.38
N ALA A 149 -9.40 -10.56 6.45
CA ALA A 149 -8.18 -9.83 6.79
C ALA A 149 -7.70 -8.88 5.70
N GLY A 150 -8.04 -9.13 4.43
CA GLY A 150 -7.58 -8.36 3.27
C GLY A 150 -7.85 -6.85 3.37
N PRO A 151 -9.11 -6.41 3.57
CA PRO A 151 -9.47 -5.00 3.72
C PRO A 151 -8.67 -4.27 4.82
N VAL A 152 -8.49 -4.94 5.96
CA VAL A 152 -7.74 -4.39 7.10
C VAL A 152 -6.26 -4.24 6.76
N VAL A 153 -5.65 -5.27 6.16
CA VAL A 153 -4.24 -5.24 5.76
C VAL A 153 -4.01 -4.18 4.66
N SER A 154 -4.92 -4.05 3.70
CA SER A 154 -4.88 -2.96 2.71
C SER A 154 -5.02 -1.59 3.38
N ALA A 155 -5.90 -1.44 4.37
CA ALA A 155 -6.05 -0.19 5.10
C ALA A 155 -4.76 0.22 5.83
N ILE A 156 -4.11 -0.73 6.51
CA ILE A 156 -2.80 -0.54 7.16
C ILE A 156 -1.75 -0.13 6.12
N GLY A 157 -1.72 -0.81 4.96
CA GLY A 157 -0.84 -0.44 3.85
C GLY A 157 -1.03 1.01 3.41
N GLY A 158 -2.28 1.45 3.24
CA GLY A 158 -2.62 2.83 2.92
C GLY A 158 -2.17 3.83 3.99
N VAL A 159 -2.33 3.52 5.28
CA VAL A 159 -1.85 4.36 6.38
C VAL A 159 -0.32 4.52 6.34
N LEU A 160 0.42 3.45 6.06
CA LEU A 160 1.88 3.53 5.92
C LEU A 160 2.30 4.43 4.74
N MET A 161 1.57 4.37 3.62
CA MET A 161 1.79 5.29 2.49
C MET A 161 1.57 6.76 2.90
N LEU A 162 0.52 7.04 3.69
CA LEU A 162 0.26 8.38 4.21
C LEU A 162 1.37 8.86 5.14
N VAL A 163 1.87 8.00 6.02
CA VAL A 163 3.00 8.30 6.91
C VAL A 163 4.25 8.65 6.11
N ALA A 164 4.60 7.84 5.10
CA ALA A 164 5.75 8.10 4.24
C ALA A 164 5.57 9.40 3.43
N GLY A 165 4.40 9.60 2.82
CA GLY A 165 4.07 10.81 2.06
C GLY A 165 4.13 12.07 2.92
N GLY A 166 3.50 12.05 4.10
CA GLY A 166 3.54 13.16 5.05
C GLY A 166 4.95 13.47 5.57
N TRP A 167 5.76 12.44 5.78
CA TRP A 167 7.17 12.61 6.17
C TRP A 167 7.96 13.36 5.08
N LEU A 168 7.86 12.92 3.82
CA LEU A 168 8.51 13.59 2.68
C LEU A 168 7.99 15.02 2.47
N LEU A 169 6.67 15.21 2.57
CA LEU A 169 6.04 16.53 2.40
C LEU A 169 6.51 17.53 3.46
N SER A 170 6.80 17.07 4.68
CA SER A 170 7.28 17.92 5.77
C SER A 170 8.68 18.50 5.56
N GLY A 171 9.39 18.09 4.49
CA GLY A 171 10.75 18.55 4.20
C GLY A 171 11.84 17.96 5.12
N ARG A 172 11.47 17.05 6.04
CA ARG A 172 12.43 16.35 6.91
C ARG A 172 13.44 15.49 6.15
N ALA A 173 13.12 15.12 4.92
CA ALA A 173 13.97 14.35 4.03
C ALA A 173 14.82 15.23 3.09
N ASP A 174 14.59 16.54 3.06
CA ASP A 174 15.30 17.46 2.17
C ASP A 174 16.72 17.71 2.71
N PRO A 175 17.76 17.77 1.84
CA PRO A 175 19.11 18.12 2.27
C PRO A 175 19.15 19.53 2.85
N ALA A 176 19.92 19.74 3.91
CA ALA A 176 20.13 21.08 4.47
C ALA A 176 20.66 22.03 3.37
N PRO A 177 20.13 23.27 3.27
CA PRO A 177 20.62 24.22 2.29
C PRO A 177 22.11 24.45 2.52
N VAL A 178 22.92 24.28 1.46
CA VAL A 178 24.33 24.62 1.50
C VAL A 178 24.41 26.15 1.56
N THR A 179 24.51 26.70 2.76
CA THR A 179 24.89 28.11 2.93
C THR A 179 26.26 28.29 2.30
N ARG A 180 26.31 28.90 1.10
CA ARG A 180 27.56 29.42 0.54
C ARG A 180 28.12 30.38 1.58
N ARG A 181 29.14 29.95 2.32
CA ARG A 181 29.96 30.84 3.11
C ARG A 181 30.60 31.79 2.10
N SER A 182 30.10 33.01 1.99
CA SER A 182 30.70 34.04 1.17
C SER A 182 32.18 34.10 1.55
N ALA A 183 33.06 33.70 0.64
CA ALA A 183 34.48 33.87 0.81
C ALA A 183 34.68 35.38 0.98
N GLY A 184 34.99 35.80 2.22
CA GLY A 184 35.31 37.18 2.51
C GLY A 184 36.47 37.55 1.60
N ILE A 185 36.22 38.49 0.68
CA ILE A 185 37.29 39.13 -0.09
C ILE A 185 38.08 39.93 0.94
N GLN A 186 39.18 39.36 1.43
CA GLN A 186 40.18 40.13 2.15
C GLN A 186 40.83 41.06 1.14
N ARG A 187 40.60 42.37 1.32
CA ARG A 187 41.28 43.44 0.61
C ARG A 187 42.65 43.69 1.23
#